data_AF-A0A8F9RNG8-F1
#
_entry.id   AF-A0A8F9RNG8-F1
#
_cell.length_a   1.000
_cell.length_b   1.000
_cell.length_c   1.000
_cell.angle_alpha   90.00
_cell.angle_beta   90.00
_cell.angle_gamma   90.00
#
_symmetry.space_group_name_H-M   'P 1'
#
loop_
_entity.id
_entity.type
_entity.pdbx_description
1 polymer ?
#
loop_
_entity_poly.entity_id
_entity_poly.type
_entity_poly.pdbx_seq_one_letter_code
_entity_poly.pdbx_strand_id
1 'polypeptide(L)' 'MQYIDFAADDLTYHQSENHYSLEILRDILGFGEIKVYKKNDDDTFTDAEAVISEYNDKVIILVSHHYDLRIEF' A
#
# COMPACT_ATOMS: atom_id res chain seq x y z
N MET A 1 -10.28 7.86 11.61
CA MET A 1 -9.26 7.34 10.70
C MET A 1 -9.87 6.12 10.04
N GLN A 2 -9.94 6.14 8.72
CA GLN A 2 -10.47 5.03 7.93
C GLN A 2 -9.29 4.17 7.48
N TYR A 3 -9.56 2.92 7.14
CA TYR A 3 -8.53 2.06 6.57
C TYR A 3 -9.13 1.12 5.53
N ILE A 4 -8.28 0.66 4.61
CA ILE A 4 -8.59 -0.39 3.66
C ILE A 4 -7.46 -1.43 3.72
N ASP A 5 -7.87 -2.69 3.79
CA ASP A 5 -6.96 -3.83 3.74
C ASP A 5 -6.89 -4.34 2.30
N PHE A 6 -5.68 -4.60 1.84
CA PHE A 6 -5.37 -5.18 0.53
C PHE A 6 -4.61 -6.48 0.74
N ALA A 7 -4.99 -7.51 -0.02
CA ALA A 7 -4.25 -8.75 -0.02
C ALA A 7 -2.94 -8.58 -0.80
N ALA A 8 -1.95 -9.41 -0.51
CA ALA A 8 -0.71 -9.45 -1.29
C ALA A 8 -0.97 -9.64 -2.79
N ASP A 9 -2.03 -10.39 -3.14
CA ASP A 9 -2.46 -10.67 -4.52
C ASP A 9 -2.98 -9.42 -5.28
N ASP A 10 -3.35 -8.34 -4.57
CA ASP A 10 -3.73 -7.06 -5.18
C ASP A 10 -2.49 -6.28 -5.68
N LEU A 11 -1.28 -6.74 -5.34
CA LEU A 11 -0.02 -6.12 -5.73
C LEU A 11 0.42 -6.54 -7.13
N THR A 12 0.87 -5.56 -7.91
CA THR A 12 1.49 -5.82 -9.22
C THR A 12 3.00 -5.93 -9.08
N TYR A 13 3.57 -7.07 -9.48
CA TYR A 13 5.02 -7.29 -9.46
C TYR A 13 5.72 -6.69 -10.70
N HIS A 14 6.71 -5.83 -10.47
CA HIS A 14 7.53 -5.21 -11.50
C HIS A 14 8.89 -5.88 -11.59
N GLN A 15 9.01 -6.85 -12.51
CA GLN A 15 10.22 -7.67 -12.69
C GLN A 15 11.49 -6.85 -12.95
N SER A 16 11.39 -5.74 -13.68
CA SER A 16 12.53 -4.89 -14.03
C SER A 16 13.19 -4.22 -12.82
N GLU A 17 12.41 -3.98 -11.77
CA GLU A 17 12.82 -3.19 -10.60
C GLU A 17 12.71 -3.98 -9.29
N ASN A 18 12.32 -5.26 -9.39
CA ASN A 18 12.20 -6.23 -8.29
C ASN A 18 11.42 -5.68 -7.08
N HIS A 19 10.26 -5.09 -7.35
CA HIS A 19 9.35 -4.58 -6.33
C HIS A 19 7.89 -4.82 -6.72
N TYR A 20 7.00 -4.54 -5.78
CA TYR A 20 5.57 -4.65 -5.93
C TYR A 20 4.93 -3.27 -5.84
N SER A 21 3.88 -3.02 -6.62
CA SER A 21 3.12 -1.77 -6.57
C SER A 21 1.64 -2.00 -6.30
N LEU A 22 1.04 -1.11 -5.52
CA LEU A 22 -0.40 -0.98 -5.36
C LEU A 22 -0.84 0.39 -5.88
N GLU A 23 -1.83 0.42 -6.76
CA GLU A 23 -2.43 1.65 -7.28
C GLU A 23 -3.83 1.83 -6.69
N ILE A 24 -4.08 3.01 -6.11
CA ILE A 24 -5.35 3.33 -5.46
C ILE A 24 -5.82 4.70 -5.93
N LEU A 25 -7.07 4.79 -6.36
CA LEU A 25 -7.66 6.05 -6.78
C LEU A 25 -7.80 7.01 -5.61
N ARG A 26 -7.49 8.29 -5.85
CA ARG A 26 -7.58 9.35 -4.84
C ARG A 26 -9.00 9.55 -4.33
N ASP A 27 -10.00 9.26 -5.16
CA ASP A 27 -11.41 9.29 -4.77
C ASP A 27 -11.75 8.30 -3.65
N ILE A 28 -10.94 7.24 -3.46
CA ILE A 28 -11.10 6.25 -2.41
C ILE A 28 -10.43 6.72 -1.11
N LEU A 29 -9.19 7.22 -1.21
CA LEU A 29 -8.37 7.62 -0.06
C LEU A 29 -8.65 9.06 0.44
N GLY A 30 -9.24 9.89 -0.42
CA GLY A 30 -9.39 11.31 -0.16
C GLY A 30 -8.05 12.09 -0.13
N PHE A 31 -8.09 13.24 0.54
CA PHE A 31 -6.95 14.15 0.68
C PHE A 31 -6.50 14.18 2.15
N GLY A 32 -5.97 13.05 2.62
CA GLY A 32 -5.46 12.86 3.99
C GLY A 32 -4.00 12.39 4.00
N GLU A 33 -3.43 12.31 5.21
CA GLU A 33 -2.14 11.65 5.44
C GLU A 33 -2.32 10.14 5.26
N ILE A 34 -1.47 9.52 4.44
CA ILE A 34 -1.54 8.09 4.16
C ILE A 34 -0.48 7.37 4.97
N LYS A 35 -0.87 6.32 5.69
CA LYS A 35 0.04 5.41 6.38
C LYS A 35 -0.14 4.00 5.86
N VAL A 36 0.99 3.32 5.66
CA VAL A 36 1.00 1.97 5.11
C VAL A 36 1.56 1.04 6.17
N TYR A 37 0.81 -0.01 6.47
CA TYR A 37 1.18 -1.04 7.40
C TYR A 37 1.25 -2.37 6.67
N LYS A 38 2.22 -3.20 7.03
CA LYS A 38 2.31 -4.59 6.59
C LYS A 38 1.66 -5.50 7.61
N LYS A 39 0.97 -6.53 7.13
CA LYS A 39 0.49 -7.61 7.98
C LYS A 39 1.64 -8.59 8.27
N ASN A 40 1.84 -8.93 9.53
CA ASN A 40 2.79 -9.94 9.96
C ASN A 40 2.10 -11.31 10.11
N ASP A 41 2.89 -12.37 10.24
CA ASP A 41 2.40 -13.75 10.38
C ASP A 41 1.55 -13.98 11.65
N ASP A 42 1.64 -13.10 12.65
CA ASP A 42 0.87 -13.13 13.89
C ASP A 42 -0.45 -12.34 13.81
N ASP A 43 -0.90 -12.02 12.59
CA ASP A 43 -2.07 -11.19 12.28
C ASP A 43 -1.99 -9.74 12.81
N THR A 44 -0.82 -9.28 13.27
CA THR A 44 -0.59 -7.87 13.65
C THR A 44 -0.17 -7.02 12.47
N PHE A 45 -0.28 -5.70 12.63
CA PHE A 45 0.15 -4.72 11.63
C PHE A 45 1.29 -3.86 12.18
N THR A 46 2.33 -3.66 11.36
CA THR A 46 3.47 -2.79 11.67
C THR A 46 3.77 -1.86 10.50
N ASP A 47 4.44 -0.73 10.73
CA ASP A 47 4.78 0.21 9.66
C ASP A 47 5.51 -0.52 8.51
N ALA A 48 5.00 -0.34 7.29
CA ALA A 48 5.61 -0.88 6.10
C ALA A 48 6.75 0.05 5.65
N GLU A 49 7.88 -0.54 5.26
CA GLU A 49 8.90 0.18 4.51
C GLU A 49 8.41 0.30 3.07
N ALA A 50 7.64 1.36 2.82
CA ALA A 50 6.98 1.63 1.55
C ALA A 50 7.33 3.03 1.03
N VAL A 51 7.43 3.15 -0.29
CA VAL A 51 7.52 4.46 -0.96
C VAL A 51 6.13 4.84 -1.44
N ILE A 52 5.64 5.98 -0.95
CA ILE A 52 4.33 6.52 -1.33
C ILE A 52 4.56 7.62 -2.36
N SER A 53 3.96 7.45 -3.55
CA SER A 53 3.98 8.45 -4.62
C SER A 53 2.56 8.92 -4.89
N GLU A 54 2.31 10.18 -4.57
CA GLU A 54 1.00 10.79 -4.71
C GLU A 54 0.87 11.54 -6.03
N TYR A 55 -0.18 11.22 -6.78
CA TYR A 55 -0.60 11.93 -7.98
C TYR A 55 -1.96 12.60 -7.73
N ASN A 56 -2.43 13.37 -8.71
CA ASN A 56 -3.70 14.10 -8.59
C ASN A 56 -4.91 13.16 -8.51
N ASP A 57 -4.88 12.07 -9.27
CA ASP A 57 -5.97 11.11 -9.45
C ASP A 57 -5.77 9.79 -8.69
N LYS A 58 -4.54 9.51 -8.26
CA LYS A 58 -4.18 8.23 -7.64
C LYS A 58 -2.99 8.34 -6.70
N VAL A 59 -2.81 7.29 -5.90
CA VAL A 59 -1.65 7.06 -5.06
C VAL A 59 -1.05 5.73 -5.46
N ILE A 60 0.27 5.70 -5.63
CA ILE A 60 1.04 4.49 -5.90
C ILE A 60 1.88 4.19 -4.67
N ILE A 61 1.74 2.99 -4.13
CA ILE A 61 2.52 2.47 -3.02
C ILE A 61 3.46 1.40 -3.56
N LEU A 62 4.75 1.57 -3.31
CA LEU A 62 5.78 0.61 -3.71
C LEU A 62 6.33 -0.10 -2.48
N VAL A 63 6.40 -1.43 -2.54
CA VAL A 63 6.93 -2.29 -1.47
C VAL A 63 7.88 -3.35 -2.03
N SER A 64 8.89 -3.72 -1.24
CA SER A 64 9.93 -4.65 -1.70
C SER A 64 9.55 -6.13 -1.61
N HIS A 65 8.49 -6.48 -0.88
CA HIS A 65 8.07 -7.88 -0.72
C HIS A 65 6.56 -8.04 -0.87
N HIS A 66 6.15 -9.29 -1.09
CA HIS A 66 4.76 -9.70 -1.26
C HIS A 66 4.14 -10.00 0.12
N TYR A 67 3.24 -9.13 0.59
CA TYR A 67 2.51 -9.29 1.86
C TYR A 67 1.23 -8.43 1.86
N ASP A 68 0.27 -8.80 2.72
CA ASP A 68 -0.96 -8.03 2.88
C ASP A 68 -0.65 -6.64 3.46
N LEU A 69 -1.39 -5.64 3.01
CA LEU A 69 -1.23 -4.24 3.39
C LEU A 69 -2.49 -3.70 4.05
N ARG A 70 -2.30 -2.84 5.04
CA ARG A 70 -3.35 -1.94 5.54
C ARG A 70 -2.95 -0.51 5.24
N ILE A 71 -3.87 0.24 4.67
CA ILE A 71 -3.66 1.64 4.34
C ILE A 71 -4.64 2.47 5.15
N GLU A 72 -4.11 3.32 6.02
CA GLU A 72 -4.88 4.27 6.82
C GLU A 72 -4.86 5.66 6.20
N PHE A 73 -6.02 6.34 6.22
CA PHE A 73 -6.24 7.68 5.66
C PHE A 73 -7.41 8.44 6.34
#